data_AF-A0A973LJQ5-F1
#
_entry.id   AF-A0A973LJQ5-F1
#
_cell.length_a   1.000
_cell.length_b   1.000
_cell.length_c   1.000
_cell.angle_alpha   90.00
_cell.angle_beta   90.00
_cell.angle_gamma   90.00
#
_symmetry.space_group_name_H-M   'P 1'
#
loop_
_entity.id
_entity.type
_entity.pdbx_description
1 polymer ?
#
loop_
_entity_poly.entity_id
_entity_poly.type
_entity_poly.pdbx_seq_one_letter_code
_entity_poly.pdbx_strand_id
1 'polypeptide(L)'
;MTTVAITTTSLPAHQLAEALDQVMPHMAKPQSSTPILSSVHFDNDGTYLHAVTTDRYTLAVARRRLRSCDDEWTATVGAMHVTYLQSWAEAHSHRDTIELAVTPGQMTAVSNMGRIVLPTMGGAHAPWRALFNKHLEPAAETVDISGLDTQYLNRWAKAGRHLQITQASAEAPFVVAGPDFLGMQMPIRQVHGEAPSRAALTTEWAGSLGFAVEPGVDLPLSAENDNGPTMTEDLLKQVLISSQELYDVIGGTDYAAMGAHSRAGSHAWIAHRLLQVLRVIDPRTTELALADIADELDGGDFAETAFDEAEQLGHDPQAWIDTYIEGRRKRAEATAEQANAQG
;
A
#
# COMPACT_ATOMS: atom_id res chain seq x y z
N MET A 1 21.93 -41.97 -16.37
CA MET A 1 21.70 -40.52 -16.47
C MET A 1 20.35 -40.27 -15.85
N THR A 2 20.32 -39.72 -14.63
CA THR A 2 19.07 -39.43 -13.92
C THR A 2 18.54 -38.11 -14.45
N THR A 3 17.39 -38.13 -15.11
CA THR A 3 16.70 -36.92 -15.55
C THR A 3 16.26 -36.17 -14.29
N VAL A 4 16.91 -35.05 -13.98
CA VAL A 4 16.48 -34.18 -12.88
C VAL A 4 15.19 -33.52 -13.33
N ALA A 5 14.08 -33.85 -12.68
CA ALA A 5 12.80 -33.20 -12.93
C ALA A 5 12.95 -31.71 -12.60
N ILE A 6 12.52 -30.85 -13.53
CA ILE A 6 12.47 -29.41 -13.30
C ILE A 6 11.13 -29.14 -12.63
N THR A 7 11.17 -28.80 -11.35
CA THR A 7 9.99 -28.37 -10.61
C THR A 7 9.64 -26.95 -11.00
N THR A 8 8.42 -26.72 -11.48
CA THR A 8 7.94 -25.39 -11.87
C THR A 8 6.84 -24.92 -10.92
N THR A 9 6.82 -23.62 -10.64
CA THR A 9 5.84 -22.98 -9.77
C THR A 9 5.49 -21.61 -10.33
N SER A 10 4.20 -21.26 -10.37
CA SER A 10 3.76 -20.00 -10.98
C SER A 10 3.06 -19.07 -10.00
N LEU A 11 3.32 -17.76 -10.14
CA LEU A 11 2.69 -16.69 -9.37
C LEU A 11 2.66 -15.37 -10.15
N PRO A 12 1.75 -14.42 -9.82
CA PRO A 12 1.76 -13.09 -10.43
C PRO A 12 3.07 -12.34 -10.16
N ALA A 13 3.57 -11.62 -11.17
CA ALA A 13 4.85 -10.92 -11.08
C ALA A 13 4.89 -9.86 -9.96
N HIS A 14 3.83 -9.06 -9.88
CA HIS A 14 3.70 -8.02 -8.85
C HIS A 14 3.72 -8.59 -7.42
N GLN A 15 3.21 -9.81 -7.21
CA GLN A 15 3.22 -10.45 -5.90
C GLN A 15 4.63 -10.85 -5.48
N LEU A 16 5.45 -11.33 -6.41
CA LEU A 16 6.86 -11.60 -6.15
C LEU A 16 7.62 -10.32 -5.81
N ALA A 17 7.41 -9.25 -6.59
CA ALA A 17 8.03 -7.95 -6.33
C ALA A 17 7.67 -7.40 -4.94
N GLU A 18 6.39 -7.42 -4.59
CA GLU A 18 5.90 -6.96 -3.28
C GLU A 18 6.44 -7.81 -2.12
N ALA A 19 6.50 -9.14 -2.28
CA ALA A 19 7.09 -10.02 -1.28
C ALA A 19 8.57 -9.72 -1.04
N LEU A 20 9.31 -9.35 -2.10
CA LEU A 20 10.71 -8.96 -2.02
C LEU A 20 10.87 -7.59 -1.36
N ASP A 21 10.05 -6.59 -1.72
CA ASP A 21 10.04 -5.27 -1.08
C ASP A 21 9.77 -5.36 0.43
N GLN A 22 8.92 -6.29 0.84
CA GLN A 22 8.60 -6.57 2.24
C GLN A 22 9.79 -7.13 3.04
N VAL A 23 10.56 -8.06 2.47
CA VAL A 23 11.55 -8.84 3.25
C VAL A 23 12.98 -8.33 3.09
N MET A 24 13.33 -7.72 1.96
CA MET A 24 14.70 -7.27 1.69
C MET A 24 15.26 -6.25 2.72
N PRO A 25 14.45 -5.34 3.32
CA PRO A 25 14.94 -4.46 4.38
C PRO A 25 15.51 -5.18 5.62
N HIS A 26 15.18 -6.46 5.82
CA HIS A 26 15.59 -7.28 6.96
C HIS A 26 16.83 -8.13 6.70
N MET A 27 17.43 -8.03 5.51
CA MET A 27 18.68 -8.72 5.20
C MET A 27 19.87 -8.07 5.89
N ALA A 28 20.88 -8.88 6.22
CA ALA A 28 22.16 -8.34 6.64
C ALA A 28 22.85 -7.61 5.48
N LYS A 29 23.67 -6.61 5.81
CA LYS A 29 24.46 -5.87 4.81
C LYS A 29 25.28 -6.83 3.94
N PRO A 30 25.40 -6.61 2.62
CA PRO A 30 26.09 -7.53 1.70
C PRO A 30 27.54 -7.88 2.10
N GLN A 31 28.20 -7.02 2.87
CA GLN A 31 29.57 -7.21 3.38
C GLN A 31 29.63 -8.02 4.69
N SER A 32 28.51 -8.58 5.13
CA SER A 32 28.43 -9.45 6.31
C SER A 32 29.37 -10.65 6.14
N SER A 33 30.09 -11.00 7.21
CA SER A 33 30.90 -12.23 7.26
C SER A 33 30.07 -13.51 7.18
N THR A 34 28.73 -13.39 7.21
CA THR A 34 27.78 -14.50 7.10
C THR A 34 26.88 -14.25 5.89
N PRO A 35 27.31 -14.63 4.66
CA PRO A 35 26.61 -14.29 3.41
C PRO A 35 25.16 -14.81 3.33
N ILE A 36 24.86 -15.91 4.02
CA ILE A 36 23.50 -16.47 4.09
C ILE A 36 22.50 -15.50 4.77
N LEU A 37 22.96 -14.57 5.61
CA LEU A 37 22.10 -13.52 6.18
C LEU A 37 21.85 -12.37 5.20
N SER A 38 22.70 -12.23 4.18
CA SER A 38 22.55 -11.28 3.09
C SER A 38 21.88 -11.96 1.90
N SER A 39 20.78 -12.67 2.15
CA SER A 39 20.07 -13.45 1.15
C SER A 39 18.59 -13.53 1.45
N VAL A 40 17.81 -13.89 0.42
CA VAL A 40 16.41 -14.28 0.56
C VAL A 40 16.33 -15.79 0.40
N HIS A 41 15.76 -16.45 1.39
CA HIS A 41 15.37 -17.85 1.33
C HIS A 41 13.94 -17.96 0.83
N PHE A 42 13.78 -18.66 -0.29
CA PHE A 42 12.50 -19.01 -0.87
C PHE A 42 12.12 -20.42 -0.45
N ASP A 43 10.89 -20.57 0.02
CA ASP A 43 10.36 -21.81 0.58
C ASP A 43 8.93 -21.99 0.06
N ASN A 44 8.78 -22.91 -0.88
CA ASN A 44 7.52 -23.28 -1.50
C ASN A 44 6.95 -24.54 -0.82
N ASP A 45 5.75 -24.42 -0.24
CA ASP A 45 5.03 -25.50 0.45
C ASP A 45 3.89 -26.11 -0.40
N GLY A 46 3.89 -25.89 -1.71
CA GLY A 46 2.87 -26.36 -2.64
C GLY A 46 1.65 -25.45 -2.75
N THR A 47 1.40 -24.59 -1.75
CA THR A 47 0.27 -23.63 -1.75
C THR A 47 0.75 -22.19 -1.82
N TYR A 48 1.84 -21.89 -1.12
CA TYR A 48 2.41 -20.57 -0.97
C TYR A 48 3.91 -20.58 -1.23
N LEU A 49 4.38 -19.50 -1.86
CA LEU A 49 5.79 -19.12 -1.84
C LEU A 49 6.03 -18.23 -0.62
N HIS A 50 6.96 -18.63 0.22
CA HIS A 50 7.46 -17.81 1.32
C HIS A 50 8.81 -17.22 0.92
N ALA A 51 8.93 -15.90 0.97
CA ALA A 51 10.22 -15.21 0.92
C ALA A 51 10.63 -14.88 2.36
N VAL A 52 11.85 -15.27 2.75
CA VAL A 52 12.32 -15.19 4.14
C VAL A 52 13.69 -14.55 4.19
N THR A 53 13.88 -13.61 5.11
CA THR A 53 15.17 -12.93 5.35
C THR A 53 15.42 -12.70 6.83
N THR A 54 16.68 -12.63 7.22
CA THR A 54 17.05 -12.26 8.59
C THR A 54 18.46 -11.70 8.68
N ASP A 55 18.67 -10.80 9.63
CA ASP A 55 19.98 -10.27 10.01
C ASP A 55 20.36 -10.59 11.47
N ARG A 56 19.73 -11.63 12.05
CA ARG A 56 19.79 -12.03 13.48
C ARG A 56 19.01 -11.14 14.45
N TYR A 57 18.78 -9.88 14.10
CA TYR A 57 18.02 -8.94 14.94
C TYR A 57 16.57 -8.84 14.49
N THR A 58 16.35 -8.97 13.19
CA THR A 58 15.03 -9.05 12.59
C THR A 58 14.92 -10.31 11.72
N LEU A 59 13.72 -10.85 11.62
CA LEU A 59 13.34 -11.93 10.71
C LEU A 59 12.04 -11.50 10.02
N ALA A 60 11.96 -11.61 8.71
CA ALA A 60 10.76 -11.26 7.95
C ALA A 60 10.39 -12.40 7.00
N VAL A 61 9.09 -12.63 6.87
CA VAL A 61 8.47 -13.63 6.01
C VAL A 61 7.33 -12.96 5.27
N ALA A 62 7.41 -12.92 3.95
CA ALA A 62 6.29 -12.57 3.09
C ALA A 62 5.75 -13.86 2.46
N ARG A 63 4.42 -14.01 2.44
CA ARG A 63 3.74 -15.17 1.87
C ARG A 63 2.99 -14.77 0.61
N ARG A 64 3.06 -15.53 -0.48
CA ARG A 64 2.23 -15.30 -1.67
C ARG A 64 1.63 -16.60 -2.16
N ARG A 65 0.34 -16.56 -2.50
CA ARG A 65 -0.39 -17.74 -2.96
C ARG A 65 0.04 -18.08 -4.39
N LEU A 66 0.31 -19.36 -4.62
CA LEU A 66 0.68 -19.88 -5.93
C LEU A 66 -0.54 -20.05 -6.83
N ARG A 67 -0.33 -19.87 -8.13
CA ARG A 67 -1.32 -20.23 -9.16
C ARG A 67 -1.24 -21.72 -9.50
N SER A 68 -0.02 -22.24 -9.62
CA SER A 68 0.26 -23.65 -9.82
C SER A 68 1.59 -24.03 -9.19
N CYS A 69 1.73 -25.30 -8.84
CA CYS A 69 2.95 -25.87 -8.27
C CYS A 69 3.06 -27.34 -8.69
N ASP A 70 4.20 -27.71 -9.27
CA ASP A 70 4.47 -29.11 -9.61
C ASP A 70 4.96 -29.91 -8.40
N ASP A 71 5.83 -29.31 -7.57
CA ASP A 71 6.44 -29.94 -6.39
C ASP A 71 6.96 -28.88 -5.41
N GLU A 72 7.17 -29.26 -4.15
CA GLU A 72 7.75 -28.41 -3.10
C GLU A 72 9.25 -28.20 -3.32
N TRP A 73 9.75 -27.01 -2.97
CA TRP A 73 11.17 -26.71 -3.12
C TRP A 73 11.62 -25.58 -2.21
N THR A 74 12.93 -25.52 -1.99
CA THR A 74 13.57 -24.38 -1.33
C THR A 74 14.78 -23.92 -2.12
N ALA A 75 15.04 -22.61 -2.10
CA ALA A 75 16.20 -22.03 -2.75
C ALA A 75 16.62 -20.76 -2.02
N THR A 76 17.92 -20.51 -1.90
CA THR A 76 18.43 -19.29 -1.27
C THR A 76 19.20 -18.46 -2.28
N VAL A 77 18.85 -17.19 -2.43
CA VAL A 77 19.44 -16.28 -3.43
C VAL A 77 20.10 -15.10 -2.72
N GLY A 78 21.39 -14.87 -3.03
CA GLY A 78 22.17 -13.80 -2.42
C GLY A 78 21.69 -12.38 -2.80
N ALA A 79 22.04 -11.39 -1.98
CA ALA A 79 21.50 -10.03 -2.05
C ALA A 79 21.58 -9.36 -3.43
N MET A 80 22.73 -9.42 -4.09
CA MET A 80 22.89 -8.80 -5.40
C MET A 80 21.92 -9.39 -6.43
N HIS A 81 21.77 -10.72 -6.43
CA HIS A 81 20.93 -11.43 -7.38
C HIS A 81 19.43 -11.25 -7.07
N VAL A 82 19.05 -11.16 -5.80
CA VAL A 82 17.66 -10.93 -5.44
C VAL A 82 17.21 -9.50 -5.74
N THR A 83 18.10 -8.51 -5.68
CA THR A 83 17.82 -7.17 -6.22
C THR A 83 17.54 -7.21 -7.72
N TYR A 84 18.30 -7.99 -8.49
CA TYR A 84 17.99 -8.18 -9.92
C TYR A 84 16.64 -8.87 -10.14
N LEU A 85 16.31 -9.86 -9.32
CA LEU A 85 15.00 -10.52 -9.38
C LEU A 85 13.86 -9.55 -9.06
N GLN A 86 14.02 -8.72 -8.03
CA GLN A 86 13.04 -7.70 -7.66
C GLN A 86 12.81 -6.73 -8.81
N SER A 87 13.86 -6.07 -9.31
CA SER A 87 13.73 -5.11 -10.42
C SER A 87 13.17 -5.76 -11.69
N TRP A 88 13.54 -7.01 -11.96
CA TRP A 88 12.97 -7.77 -13.07
C TRP A 88 11.47 -8.03 -12.87
N ALA A 89 11.04 -8.43 -11.67
CA ALA A 89 9.62 -8.65 -11.35
C ALA A 89 8.80 -7.35 -11.39
N GLU A 90 9.35 -6.23 -10.92
CA GLU A 90 8.73 -4.90 -10.94
C GLU A 90 8.49 -4.36 -12.35
N ALA A 91 9.33 -4.76 -13.32
CA ALA A 91 9.18 -4.33 -14.72
C ALA A 91 7.97 -4.96 -15.44
N HIS A 92 7.28 -5.93 -14.83
CA HIS A 92 6.12 -6.60 -15.40
C HIS A 92 4.81 -5.85 -15.10
N SER A 93 3.80 -6.04 -15.95
CA SER A 93 2.46 -5.56 -15.64
C SER A 93 1.82 -6.37 -14.51
N HIS A 94 0.85 -5.80 -13.80
CA HIS A 94 0.14 -6.48 -12.71
C HIS A 94 -0.53 -7.81 -13.10
N ARG A 95 -0.78 -8.04 -14.40
CA ARG A 95 -1.45 -9.27 -14.89
C ARG A 95 -0.47 -10.37 -15.27
N ASP A 96 0.80 -10.06 -15.44
CA ASP A 96 1.80 -11.03 -15.88
C ASP A 96 2.08 -12.08 -14.80
N THR A 97 2.39 -13.29 -15.25
CA THR A 97 2.73 -14.44 -14.40
C THR A 97 4.17 -14.82 -14.63
N ILE A 98 4.87 -15.12 -13.54
CA ILE A 98 6.24 -15.64 -13.54
C ILE A 98 6.18 -17.12 -13.20
N GLU A 99 6.96 -17.91 -13.94
CA GLU A 99 7.28 -19.30 -13.62
C GLU A 99 8.66 -19.35 -12.99
N LEU A 100 8.73 -19.90 -11.77
CA LEU A 100 9.95 -20.17 -11.05
C LEU A 100 10.29 -21.64 -11.19
N ALA A 101 11.53 -21.93 -11.57
CA ALA A 101 12.06 -23.28 -11.67
C ALA A 101 13.40 -23.36 -10.93
N VAL A 102 13.55 -24.38 -10.08
CA VAL A 102 14.77 -24.58 -9.28
C VAL A 102 15.51 -25.82 -9.75
N THR A 103 16.81 -25.67 -9.94
CA THR A 103 17.75 -26.76 -10.20
C THR A 103 18.95 -26.63 -9.24
N PRO A 104 19.77 -27.68 -9.07
CA PRO A 104 20.93 -27.60 -8.19
C PRO A 104 21.85 -26.41 -8.55
N GLY A 105 21.98 -25.46 -7.61
CA GLY A 105 22.81 -24.26 -7.77
C GLY A 105 22.18 -23.10 -8.55
N GLN A 106 20.95 -23.23 -9.04
CA GLN A 106 20.29 -22.18 -9.83
C GLN A 106 18.77 -22.09 -9.59
N MET A 107 18.25 -20.87 -9.66
CA MET A 107 16.83 -20.58 -9.76
C MET A 107 16.61 -19.79 -11.05
N THR A 108 15.71 -20.26 -11.90
CA THR A 108 15.32 -19.59 -13.13
C THR A 108 13.92 -19.00 -12.94
N ALA A 109 13.75 -17.74 -13.31
CA ALA A 109 12.44 -17.12 -13.46
C ALA A 109 12.17 -16.84 -14.94
N VAL A 110 11.00 -17.23 -15.43
CA VAL A 110 10.56 -17.10 -16.82
C VAL A 110 9.22 -16.39 -16.88
N SER A 111 9.04 -15.52 -17.87
CA SER A 111 7.76 -14.91 -18.21
C SER A 111 7.65 -14.74 -19.74
N ASN A 112 6.55 -14.17 -20.20
CA ASN A 112 6.37 -13.69 -21.57
C ASN A 112 7.38 -12.59 -21.97
N MET A 113 7.93 -11.84 -21.01
CA MET A 113 8.86 -10.74 -21.26
C MET A 113 10.32 -11.20 -21.33
N GLY A 114 10.65 -12.39 -20.80
CA GLY A 114 11.98 -12.93 -20.87
C GLY A 114 12.30 -13.94 -19.78
N ARG A 115 13.60 -14.10 -19.52
CA ARG A 115 14.13 -15.09 -18.58
C ARG A 115 15.29 -14.49 -17.80
N ILE A 116 15.33 -14.73 -16.49
CA ILE A 116 16.47 -14.45 -15.63
C ILE A 116 16.91 -15.75 -14.93
N VAL A 117 18.23 -15.96 -14.82
CA VAL A 117 18.83 -17.12 -14.16
C VAL A 117 19.70 -16.60 -13.02
N LEU A 118 19.45 -17.10 -11.82
CA LEU A 118 20.04 -16.63 -10.57
C LEU A 118 20.80 -17.78 -9.91
N PRO A 119 22.05 -17.59 -9.48
CA PRO A 119 22.75 -18.61 -8.71
C PRO A 119 22.10 -18.74 -7.33
N THR A 120 21.91 -19.99 -6.89
CA THR A 120 21.48 -20.30 -5.52
C THR A 120 22.67 -20.60 -4.62
N MET A 121 22.51 -20.33 -3.34
CA MET A 121 23.52 -20.57 -2.32
C MET A 121 23.13 -21.79 -1.49
N GLY A 122 24.12 -22.62 -1.17
CA GLY A 122 23.96 -23.67 -0.16
C GLY A 122 24.13 -23.10 1.26
N GLY A 123 23.73 -23.90 2.25
CA GLY A 123 23.86 -23.57 3.67
C GLY A 123 22.52 -23.60 4.39
N ALA A 124 22.57 -23.77 5.71
CA ALA A 124 21.36 -23.77 6.53
C ALA A 124 20.86 -22.34 6.74
N HIS A 125 19.63 -22.08 6.28
CA HIS A 125 18.90 -20.88 6.67
C HIS A 125 18.28 -21.06 8.06
N ALA A 126 17.93 -19.96 8.73
CA ALA A 126 17.24 -20.01 10.01
C ALA A 126 15.94 -20.83 9.90
N PRO A 127 15.62 -21.71 10.89
CA PRO A 127 14.42 -22.54 10.88
C PRO A 127 13.18 -21.70 11.23
N TRP A 128 12.79 -20.84 10.30
CA TRP A 128 11.83 -19.75 10.53
C TRP A 128 10.48 -20.23 11.06
N ARG A 129 9.92 -21.32 10.53
CA ARG A 129 8.65 -21.90 11.02
C ARG A 129 8.73 -22.27 12.50
N ALA A 130 9.82 -22.94 12.90
CA ALA A 130 10.02 -23.33 14.29
C ALA A 130 10.20 -22.11 15.21
N LEU A 131 10.87 -21.05 14.72
CA LEU A 131 11.01 -19.79 15.45
C LEU A 131 9.66 -19.11 15.66
N PHE A 132 8.83 -18.97 14.62
CA PHE A 132 7.48 -18.41 14.75
C PHE A 132 6.59 -19.24 15.67
N ASN A 133 6.55 -20.56 15.50
CA ASN A 133 5.76 -21.44 16.36
C ASN A 133 6.14 -21.27 17.84
N LYS A 134 7.45 -21.24 18.15
CA LYS A 134 7.96 -21.05 19.51
C LYS A 134 7.43 -19.78 20.18
N HIS A 135 7.17 -18.72 19.42
CA HIS A 135 6.80 -17.41 19.97
C HIS A 135 5.31 -17.04 19.78
N LEU A 136 4.60 -17.75 18.90
CA LEU A 136 3.16 -17.59 18.69
C LEU A 136 2.31 -18.60 19.48
N GLU A 137 2.86 -19.77 19.82
CA GLU A 137 2.13 -20.82 20.55
C GLU A 137 1.88 -20.48 22.03
N PRO A 138 2.84 -19.91 22.79
CA PRO A 138 2.59 -19.54 24.19
C PRO A 138 1.57 -18.39 24.29
N ALA A 139 0.74 -18.42 25.33
CA ALA A 139 -0.09 -17.28 25.68
C ALA A 139 0.81 -16.08 26.02
N ALA A 140 0.48 -14.90 25.50
CA ALA A 140 1.24 -13.69 25.78
C ALA A 140 1.12 -13.32 27.26
N GLU A 141 2.26 -13.17 27.94
CA GLU A 141 2.29 -12.63 29.30
C GLU A 141 2.10 -11.11 29.27
N THR A 142 1.69 -10.54 30.39
CA THR A 142 1.67 -9.06 30.51
C THR A 142 3.10 -8.56 30.60
N VAL A 143 3.57 -7.91 29.53
CA VAL A 143 4.87 -7.24 29.48
C VAL A 143 4.69 -5.81 29.99
N ASP A 144 5.39 -5.44 31.09
CA ASP A 144 5.29 -4.08 31.64
C ASP A 144 5.90 -3.06 30.68
N ILE A 145 7.18 -3.25 30.33
CA ILE A 145 7.99 -2.46 29.40
C ILE A 145 8.88 -3.39 28.57
N SER A 146 9.05 -3.04 27.30
CA SER A 146 9.97 -3.71 26.38
C SER A 146 10.77 -2.68 25.60
N GLY A 147 12.05 -2.95 25.39
CA GLY A 147 12.96 -2.07 24.68
C GLY A 147 13.04 -2.41 23.19
N LEU A 148 12.91 -1.41 22.33
CA LEU A 148 13.07 -1.53 20.88
C LEU A 148 14.22 -0.64 20.40
N ASP A 149 15.02 -1.18 19.48
CA ASP A 149 15.97 -0.39 18.71
C ASP A 149 15.27 0.29 17.52
N THR A 150 15.21 1.61 17.57
CA THR A 150 14.51 2.44 16.60
C THR A 150 15.13 2.39 15.21
N GLN A 151 16.40 1.99 15.08
CA GLN A 151 17.04 1.83 13.77
C GLN A 151 16.35 0.77 12.90
N TYR A 152 15.64 -0.19 13.53
CA TYR A 152 14.91 -1.23 12.83
C TYR A 152 13.48 -0.83 12.47
N LEU A 153 12.93 0.25 13.06
CA LEU A 153 11.54 0.67 12.81
C LEU A 153 11.25 0.94 11.32
N ASN A 154 12.18 1.58 10.62
CA ASN A 154 12.02 1.90 9.20
C ASN A 154 11.90 0.64 8.31
N ARG A 155 12.39 -0.51 8.76
CA ARG A 155 12.30 -1.77 7.98
C ARG A 155 10.86 -2.26 7.87
N TRP A 156 10.04 -1.98 8.88
CA TRP A 156 8.64 -2.37 8.91
C TRP A 156 7.73 -1.47 8.07
N ALA A 157 8.24 -0.37 7.51
CA ALA A 157 7.46 0.54 6.66
C ALA A 157 6.86 -0.15 5.42
N LYS A 158 7.47 -1.25 4.97
CA LYS A 158 7.02 -2.07 3.84
C LYS A 158 6.19 -3.29 4.24
N ALA A 159 6.12 -3.63 5.53
CA ALA A 159 5.42 -4.82 6.04
C ALA A 159 3.88 -4.71 5.95
N GLY A 160 3.35 -3.53 5.66
CA GLY A 160 1.93 -3.25 5.54
C GLY A 160 1.54 -1.98 6.29
N ARG A 161 0.33 -1.49 6.02
CA ARG A 161 -0.21 -0.26 6.61
C ARG A 161 -0.56 -0.43 8.10
N HIS A 162 -1.12 -1.58 8.44
CA HIS A 162 -1.57 -1.90 9.79
C HIS A 162 -0.85 -3.17 10.24
N LEU A 163 -0.13 -3.06 11.35
CA LEU A 163 0.64 -4.14 11.92
C LEU A 163 0.08 -4.47 13.30
N GLN A 164 -0.15 -5.75 13.54
CA GLN A 164 -0.45 -6.28 14.85
C GLN A 164 0.87 -6.67 15.51
N ILE A 165 1.05 -6.30 16.78
CA ILE A 165 2.27 -6.57 17.52
C ILE A 165 1.91 -7.35 18.78
N THR A 166 2.61 -8.46 19.01
CA THR A 166 2.51 -9.24 20.24
C THR A 166 3.90 -9.61 20.74
N GLN A 167 4.02 -9.91 22.04
CA GLN A 167 5.28 -10.30 22.66
C GLN A 167 4.99 -11.30 23.78
N ALA A 168 5.66 -12.46 23.75
CA ALA A 168 5.41 -13.51 24.72
C ALA A 168 5.94 -13.18 26.14
N SER A 169 7.09 -12.48 26.20
CA SER A 169 7.74 -12.03 27.43
C SER A 169 8.72 -10.89 27.10
N ALA A 170 9.20 -10.13 28.10
CA ALA A 170 10.07 -8.97 27.87
C ALA A 170 11.37 -9.29 27.08
N GLU A 171 11.87 -10.53 27.17
CA GLU A 171 13.07 -10.98 26.44
C GLU A 171 12.76 -11.69 25.11
N ALA A 172 11.49 -12.04 24.88
CA ALA A 172 11.05 -12.64 23.62
C ALA A 172 11.01 -11.60 22.50
N PRO A 173 11.21 -12.00 21.23
CA PRO A 173 11.03 -11.10 20.10
C PRO A 173 9.61 -10.54 20.06
N PHE A 174 9.49 -9.29 19.64
CA PHE A 174 8.22 -8.75 19.15
C PHE A 174 7.85 -9.52 17.90
N VAL A 175 6.66 -10.10 17.87
CA VAL A 175 6.08 -10.67 16.65
C VAL A 175 5.21 -9.60 16.02
N VAL A 176 5.52 -9.28 14.77
CA VAL A 176 4.83 -8.29 13.94
C VAL A 176 4.05 -9.05 12.87
N ALA A 177 2.76 -8.81 12.75
CA ALA A 177 1.90 -9.48 11.79
C ALA A 177 1.13 -8.48 10.93
N GLY A 178 1.15 -8.69 9.62
CA GLY A 178 0.39 -7.93 8.63
C GLY A 178 -0.34 -8.86 7.66
N PRO A 179 -1.09 -8.31 6.69
CA PRO A 179 -1.66 -9.10 5.60
C PRO A 179 -0.56 -9.82 4.81
N ASP A 180 -0.58 -11.15 4.84
CA ASP A 180 0.42 -12.01 4.17
C ASP A 180 1.89 -11.71 4.53
N PHE A 181 2.12 -11.18 5.74
CA PHE A 181 3.44 -10.87 6.27
C PHE A 181 3.56 -11.27 7.74
N LEU A 182 4.71 -11.84 8.11
CA LEU A 182 5.10 -12.11 9.48
C LEU A 182 6.53 -11.65 9.73
N GLY A 183 6.74 -11.02 10.88
CA GLY A 183 8.00 -10.42 11.30
C GLY A 183 8.35 -10.77 12.73
N MET A 184 9.64 -10.78 13.04
CA MET A 184 10.17 -10.77 14.39
C MET A 184 11.22 -9.69 14.56
N GLN A 185 11.21 -9.02 15.70
CA GLN A 185 12.28 -8.13 16.13
C GLN A 185 12.75 -8.51 17.53
N MET A 186 14.05 -8.74 17.70
CA MET A 186 14.65 -8.94 19.02
C MET A 186 14.53 -7.65 19.86
N PRO A 187 14.09 -7.72 21.13
CA PRO A 187 14.13 -6.58 22.02
C PRO A 187 15.58 -6.23 22.37
N ILE A 188 15.80 -4.99 22.78
CA ILE A 188 17.07 -4.58 23.37
C ILE A 188 17.22 -5.30 24.71
N ARG A 189 18.26 -6.12 24.83
CA ARG A 189 18.67 -6.66 26.13
C ARG A 189 19.26 -5.55 26.96
N GLN A 190 18.77 -5.40 28.18
CA GLN A 190 19.36 -4.44 29.11
C GLN A 190 20.65 -5.02 29.65
N VAL A 191 21.78 -4.63 29.05
CA VAL A 191 23.10 -5.13 29.43
C VAL A 191 23.61 -4.42 30.70
N HIS A 192 23.15 -3.18 30.96
CA HIS A 192 23.62 -2.35 32.07
C HIS A 192 22.49 -1.47 32.63
N GLY A 193 21.70 -1.98 33.57
CA GLY A 193 20.66 -1.23 34.30
C GLY A 193 19.42 -2.08 34.60
N GLU A 194 18.70 -1.72 35.66
CA GLU A 194 17.32 -2.20 35.83
C GLU A 194 16.42 -1.48 34.82
N ALA A 195 15.55 -2.24 34.16
CA ALA A 195 14.56 -1.64 33.28
C ALA A 195 13.68 -0.69 34.09
N PRO A 196 13.43 0.53 33.61
CA PRO A 196 12.43 1.36 34.26
C PRO A 196 11.13 0.57 34.23
N SER A 197 10.41 0.54 35.35
CA SER A 197 9.03 0.05 35.38
C SER A 197 8.09 1.14 34.90
N ARG A 198 6.85 0.78 34.53
CA ARG A 198 5.84 1.79 34.15
C ARG A 198 5.59 2.78 35.28
N ALA A 199 5.63 2.31 36.53
CA ALA A 199 5.54 3.15 37.72
C ALA A 199 6.72 4.12 37.85
N ALA A 200 7.94 3.67 37.55
CA ALA A 200 9.14 4.53 37.54
C ALA A 200 9.04 5.62 36.47
N LEU A 201 8.65 5.28 35.23
CA LEU A 201 8.42 6.27 34.17
C LEU A 201 7.32 7.27 34.54
N THR A 202 6.22 6.78 35.12
CA THR A 202 5.12 7.66 35.57
C THR A 202 5.61 8.66 36.61
N THR A 203 6.43 8.21 37.56
CA THR A 203 7.00 9.06 38.61
C THR A 203 7.99 10.08 38.05
N GLU A 204 8.87 9.64 37.15
CA GLU A 204 9.85 10.49 36.47
C GLU A 204 9.17 11.62 35.68
N TRP A 205 8.10 11.29 34.96
CA TRP A 205 7.37 12.23 34.10
C TRP A 205 6.25 12.99 34.81
N ALA A 206 6.04 12.78 36.12
CA ALA A 206 4.88 13.31 36.83
C ALA A 206 4.74 14.84 36.79
N GLY A 207 5.86 15.57 36.81
CA GLY A 207 5.86 17.03 36.67
C GLY A 207 5.46 17.50 35.26
N SER A 208 5.78 16.72 34.23
CA SER A 208 5.51 17.04 32.82
C SER A 208 4.14 16.58 32.36
N LEU A 209 3.64 15.46 32.90
CA LEU A 209 2.32 14.92 32.59
C LEU A 209 1.18 15.71 33.23
N GLY A 210 1.49 16.66 34.12
CA GLY A 210 0.53 17.60 34.67
C GLY A 210 -0.67 16.89 35.31
N PHE A 211 -0.43 16.07 36.34
CA PHE A 211 -1.46 15.31 37.09
C PHE A 211 -2.52 16.18 37.83
N ALA A 212 -2.97 17.29 37.25
CA ALA A 212 -4.31 17.82 37.45
C ALA A 212 -5.24 17.05 36.48
N VAL A 213 -5.86 16.00 37.01
CA VAL A 213 -6.91 15.25 36.30
C VAL A 213 -8.12 16.17 36.13
N GLU A 214 -8.24 16.81 34.97
CA GLU A 214 -9.57 17.07 34.41
C GLU A 214 -10.01 15.74 33.78
N PRO A 215 -10.95 14.99 34.40
CA PRO A 215 -11.46 13.78 33.77
C PRO A 215 -12.20 14.17 32.49
N GLY A 216 -11.69 13.74 31.34
CA GLY A 216 -12.37 13.95 30.06
C GLY A 216 -11.68 14.90 29.08
N VAL A 217 -10.35 15.09 29.16
CA VAL A 217 -9.62 15.58 27.98
C VAL A 217 -9.65 14.46 26.94
N ASP A 218 -10.71 14.44 26.14
CA ASP A 218 -10.69 13.77 24.86
C ASP A 218 -9.48 14.34 24.11
N LEU A 219 -8.57 13.45 23.68
CA LEU A 219 -7.68 13.82 22.59
C LEU A 219 -8.59 14.39 21.50
N PRO A 220 -8.24 15.51 20.85
CA PRO A 220 -8.85 15.84 19.57
C PRO A 220 -8.38 14.76 18.59
N LEU A 221 -8.90 13.54 18.72
CA LEU A 221 -9.24 12.74 17.56
C LEU A 221 -10.06 13.71 16.72
N SER A 222 -9.61 14.00 15.50
CA SER A 222 -10.33 14.86 14.59
C SER A 222 -11.82 14.54 14.73
N ALA A 223 -12.56 15.48 15.31
CA ALA A 223 -13.96 15.28 15.58
C ALA A 223 -14.61 14.92 14.25
N GLU A 224 -15.25 13.75 14.20
CA GLU A 224 -16.50 13.39 13.52
C GLU A 224 -16.96 14.13 12.24
N ASN A 225 -16.09 14.82 11.52
CA ASN A 225 -16.30 15.23 10.15
C ASN A 225 -15.75 14.10 9.30
N ASP A 226 -16.43 12.95 9.34
CA ASP A 226 -16.24 11.86 8.39
C ASP A 226 -16.78 12.40 7.04
N ASN A 227 -15.98 13.25 6.39
CA ASN A 227 -16.28 13.83 5.09
C ASN A 227 -16.30 12.73 4.03
N GLY A 228 -15.54 11.64 4.24
CA GLY A 228 -15.52 10.44 3.42
C GLY A 228 -16.89 9.86 3.09
N PRO A 229 -17.69 9.38 4.06
CA PRO A 229 -19.02 8.82 3.79
C PRO A 229 -19.97 9.84 3.19
N THR A 230 -19.99 11.07 3.70
CA THR A 230 -20.89 12.14 3.23
C THR A 230 -20.61 12.50 1.77
N MET A 231 -19.35 12.79 1.40
CA MET A 231 -18.98 13.06 0.02
C MET A 231 -19.18 11.84 -0.90
N THR A 232 -18.93 10.62 -0.40
CA THR A 232 -19.17 9.40 -1.18
C THR A 232 -20.66 9.21 -1.49
N GLU A 233 -21.52 9.52 -0.51
CA GLU A 233 -22.97 9.48 -0.65
C GLU A 233 -23.48 10.59 -1.58
N ASP A 234 -22.98 11.81 -1.44
CA ASP A 234 -23.40 12.95 -2.25
C ASP A 234 -22.98 12.81 -3.72
N LEU A 235 -21.79 12.27 -3.99
CA LEU A 235 -21.38 11.90 -5.35
C LEU A 235 -22.32 10.84 -5.94
N LEU A 236 -22.75 9.85 -5.16
CA LEU A 236 -23.69 8.84 -5.61
C LEU A 236 -25.09 9.43 -5.88
N LYS A 237 -25.57 10.33 -5.00
CA LYS A 237 -26.81 11.10 -5.24
C LYS A 237 -26.70 11.91 -6.52
N GLN A 238 -25.57 12.57 -6.77
CA GLN A 238 -25.35 13.38 -7.96
C GLN A 238 -25.36 12.54 -9.25
N VAL A 239 -24.84 11.30 -9.21
CA VAL A 239 -24.96 10.35 -10.32
C VAL A 239 -26.42 10.01 -10.60
N LEU A 240 -27.19 9.71 -9.56
CA LEU A 240 -28.60 9.33 -9.69
C LEU A 240 -29.46 10.49 -10.18
N ILE A 241 -29.29 11.67 -9.60
CA ILE A 241 -29.98 12.91 -10.00
C ILE A 241 -29.61 13.26 -11.44
N SER A 242 -28.32 13.29 -11.79
CA SER A 242 -27.90 13.61 -13.17
C SER A 242 -28.42 12.61 -14.20
N SER A 243 -28.55 11.33 -13.82
CA SER A 243 -29.13 10.30 -14.69
C SER A 243 -30.63 10.49 -14.87
N GLN A 244 -31.35 10.82 -13.79
CA GLN A 244 -32.78 11.11 -13.81
C GLN A 244 -33.10 12.36 -14.64
N GLU A 245 -32.37 13.46 -14.41
CA GLU A 245 -32.48 14.70 -15.19
C GLU A 245 -32.18 14.45 -16.68
N LEU A 246 -31.24 13.55 -17.00
CA LEU A 246 -31.01 13.15 -18.39
C LEU A 246 -32.28 12.53 -19.02
N TYR A 247 -33.01 11.69 -18.29
CA TYR A 247 -34.28 11.11 -18.74
C TYR A 247 -35.41 12.13 -18.87
N ASP A 248 -35.47 13.10 -17.97
CA ASP A 248 -36.49 14.15 -18.00
C ASP A 248 -36.21 15.18 -19.11
N VAL A 249 -34.94 15.42 -19.46
CA VAL A 249 -34.52 16.26 -20.59
C VAL A 249 -34.58 15.52 -21.94
N ILE A 250 -34.70 14.18 -21.97
CA ILE A 250 -34.85 13.39 -23.22
C ILE A 250 -36.16 13.71 -23.99
N GLY A 251 -37.02 14.59 -23.46
CA GLY A 251 -38.14 15.22 -24.17
C GLY A 251 -37.98 16.71 -24.56
N GLY A 252 -36.85 17.35 -24.28
CA GLY A 252 -36.63 18.80 -24.42
C GLY A 252 -35.52 19.19 -25.42
N THR A 253 -35.60 20.42 -25.97
CA THR A 253 -34.64 20.98 -26.94
C THR A 253 -33.34 21.51 -26.33
N ASP A 254 -33.13 21.36 -25.02
CA ASP A 254 -31.98 21.93 -24.31
C ASP A 254 -30.79 20.96 -24.28
N TYR A 255 -30.08 20.90 -25.41
CA TYR A 255 -28.86 20.12 -25.57
C TYR A 255 -27.72 20.54 -24.62
N ALA A 256 -27.74 21.80 -24.14
CA ALA A 256 -26.73 22.28 -23.20
C ALA A 256 -26.95 21.69 -21.81
N ALA A 257 -28.20 21.64 -21.36
CA ALA A 257 -28.59 20.96 -20.12
C ALA A 257 -28.25 19.47 -20.17
N MET A 258 -28.58 18.76 -21.26
CA MET A 258 -28.20 17.35 -21.43
C MET A 258 -26.69 17.11 -21.31
N GLY A 259 -25.89 17.93 -22.00
CA GLY A 259 -24.44 17.81 -21.96
C GLY A 259 -23.84 18.16 -20.60
N ALA A 260 -24.48 19.03 -19.83
CA ALA A 260 -24.08 19.35 -18.46
C ALA A 260 -24.34 18.17 -17.51
N HIS A 261 -25.57 17.63 -17.51
CA HIS A 261 -25.93 16.50 -16.65
C HIS A 261 -25.14 15.23 -16.99
N SER A 262 -24.93 14.93 -18.27
CA SER A 262 -24.12 13.78 -18.71
C SER A 262 -22.67 13.85 -18.19
N ARG A 263 -22.03 15.02 -18.27
CA ARG A 263 -20.67 15.24 -17.77
C ARG A 263 -20.61 15.23 -16.24
N ALA A 264 -21.54 15.92 -15.59
CA ALA A 264 -21.63 15.93 -14.13
C ALA A 264 -21.80 14.53 -13.54
N GLY A 265 -22.73 13.74 -14.09
CA GLY A 265 -22.94 12.34 -13.66
C GLY A 265 -21.73 11.44 -13.92
N SER A 266 -21.08 11.58 -15.09
CA SER A 266 -19.89 10.79 -15.43
C SER A 266 -18.71 11.11 -14.50
N HIS A 267 -18.45 12.39 -14.23
CA HIS A 267 -17.38 12.81 -13.33
C HIS A 267 -17.67 12.43 -11.88
N ALA A 268 -18.93 12.59 -11.41
CA ALA A 268 -19.33 12.17 -10.07
C ALA A 268 -19.14 10.66 -9.87
N TRP A 269 -19.44 9.84 -10.87
CA TRP A 269 -19.22 8.39 -10.83
C TRP A 269 -17.72 8.04 -10.75
N ILE A 270 -16.88 8.68 -11.56
CA ILE A 270 -15.43 8.47 -11.53
C ILE A 270 -14.87 8.86 -10.16
N ALA A 271 -15.23 10.04 -9.64
CA ALA A 271 -14.81 10.50 -8.32
C ALA A 271 -15.26 9.54 -7.21
N HIS A 272 -16.51 9.09 -7.24
CA HIS A 272 -17.03 8.11 -6.29
C HIS A 272 -16.20 6.81 -6.29
N ARG A 273 -15.89 6.26 -7.46
CA ARG A 273 -15.10 5.02 -7.59
C ARG A 273 -13.65 5.24 -7.16
N LEU A 274 -13.06 6.38 -7.49
CA LEU A 274 -11.71 6.72 -7.07
C LEU A 274 -11.62 6.85 -5.54
N LEU A 275 -12.56 7.57 -4.91
CA LEU A 275 -12.62 7.70 -3.46
C LEU A 275 -12.83 6.35 -2.76
N GLN A 276 -13.68 5.47 -3.29
CA GLN A 276 -13.81 4.10 -2.75
C GLN A 276 -12.48 3.34 -2.77
N VAL A 277 -11.69 3.49 -3.85
CA VAL A 277 -10.37 2.85 -3.97
C VAL A 277 -9.36 3.51 -3.03
N LEU A 278 -9.32 4.84 -2.97
CA LEU A 278 -8.40 5.59 -2.12
C LEU A 278 -8.66 5.37 -0.64
N ARG A 279 -9.93 5.30 -0.21
CA ARG A 279 -10.27 4.96 1.19
C ARG A 279 -9.85 3.55 1.59
N VAL A 280 -9.71 2.63 0.64
CA VAL A 280 -9.17 1.28 0.89
C VAL A 280 -7.64 1.29 0.93
N ILE A 281 -6.99 2.07 0.05
CA ILE A 281 -5.52 2.13 -0.06
C ILE A 281 -4.91 2.98 1.06
N ASP A 282 -5.41 4.20 1.25
CA ASP A 282 -4.94 5.15 2.26
C ASP A 282 -6.06 6.00 2.88
N PRO A 283 -6.85 5.44 3.82
CA PRO A 283 -7.96 6.16 4.44
C PRO A 283 -7.54 7.47 5.10
N ARG A 284 -6.40 7.52 5.79
CA ARG A 284 -5.97 8.73 6.53
C ARG A 284 -5.62 9.89 5.59
N THR A 285 -4.80 9.64 4.58
CA THR A 285 -4.44 10.68 3.60
C THR A 285 -5.66 11.06 2.77
N THR A 286 -6.54 10.11 2.48
CA THR A 286 -7.81 10.38 1.80
C THR A 286 -8.70 11.30 2.62
N GLU A 287 -8.91 11.03 3.91
CA GLU A 287 -9.73 11.91 4.77
C GLU A 287 -9.11 13.31 4.92
N LEU A 288 -7.77 13.43 5.00
CA LEU A 288 -7.10 14.74 5.01
C LEU A 288 -7.32 15.50 3.71
N ALA A 289 -7.10 14.85 2.56
CA ALA A 289 -7.33 15.46 1.25
C ALA A 289 -8.82 15.82 1.05
N LEU A 290 -9.75 15.01 1.56
CA LEU A 290 -11.17 15.30 1.51
C LEU A 290 -11.57 16.47 2.41
N ALA A 291 -10.93 16.64 3.56
CA ALA A 291 -11.12 17.81 4.40
C ALA A 291 -10.62 19.08 3.70
N ASP A 292 -9.42 19.05 3.10
CA ASP A 292 -8.87 20.18 2.35
C ASP A 292 -9.78 20.57 1.17
N ILE A 293 -10.28 19.58 0.40
CA ILE A 293 -11.22 19.80 -0.70
C ILE A 293 -12.56 20.37 -0.19
N ALA A 294 -13.06 19.87 0.96
CA ALA A 294 -14.29 20.39 1.56
C ALA A 294 -14.14 21.88 1.91
N ASP A 295 -13.02 22.23 2.56
CA ASP A 295 -12.72 23.61 2.95
C ASP A 295 -12.59 24.53 1.72
N GLU A 296 -11.97 24.05 0.63
CA GLU A 296 -11.87 24.80 -0.63
C GLU A 296 -13.23 25.04 -1.28
N LEU A 297 -14.09 24.02 -1.31
CA LEU A 297 -15.45 24.11 -1.85
C LEU A 297 -16.34 25.04 -1.01
N ASP A 298 -16.24 24.96 0.30
CA ASP A 298 -16.97 25.83 1.23
C ASP A 298 -16.47 27.28 1.18
N GLY A 299 -15.17 27.48 0.89
CA GLY A 299 -14.58 28.79 0.65
C GLY A 299 -15.11 29.48 -0.60
N GLY A 300 -15.56 28.71 -1.60
CA GLY A 300 -16.16 29.25 -2.84
C GLY A 300 -15.15 29.80 -3.85
N ASP A 301 -13.86 29.75 -3.54
CA ASP A 301 -12.77 30.31 -4.34
C ASP A 301 -12.21 29.30 -5.37
N PHE A 302 -12.79 28.09 -5.45
CA PHE A 302 -12.33 26.98 -6.32
C PHE A 302 -12.14 27.37 -7.80
N ALA A 303 -12.90 28.35 -8.30
CA ALA A 303 -12.77 28.82 -9.67
C ALA A 303 -11.50 29.65 -9.89
N GLU A 304 -11.09 30.44 -8.89
CA GLU A 304 -9.83 31.21 -8.89
C GLU A 304 -8.65 30.26 -8.70
N THR A 305 -8.75 29.32 -7.75
CA THR A 305 -7.73 28.28 -7.53
C THR A 305 -7.47 27.44 -8.78
N ALA A 306 -8.53 26.98 -9.47
CA ALA A 306 -8.38 26.23 -10.71
C ALA A 306 -7.74 27.04 -11.85
N PHE A 307 -7.94 28.36 -11.87
CA PHE A 307 -7.30 29.26 -12.83
C PHE A 307 -5.79 29.36 -12.55
N ASP A 308 -5.42 29.63 -11.30
CA ASP A 308 -4.03 29.74 -10.86
C ASP A 308 -3.25 28.43 -11.07
N GLU A 309 -3.85 27.28 -10.74
CA GLU A 309 -3.23 25.97 -10.96
C GLU A 309 -2.99 25.68 -12.44
N ALA A 310 -3.94 26.06 -13.31
CA ALA A 310 -3.77 25.91 -14.75
C ALA A 310 -2.57 26.73 -15.26
N GLU A 311 -2.39 27.98 -14.80
CA GLU A 311 -1.23 28.80 -15.13
C GLU A 311 0.08 28.19 -14.61
N GLN A 312 0.09 27.68 -13.38
CA GLN A 312 1.27 27.02 -12.79
C GLN A 312 1.70 25.77 -13.57
N LEU A 313 0.75 25.04 -14.14
CA LEU A 313 1.00 23.89 -15.02
C LEU A 313 1.40 24.29 -16.45
N GLY A 314 1.52 25.59 -16.73
CA GLY A 314 1.92 26.12 -18.04
C GLY A 314 0.80 26.13 -19.07
N HIS A 315 -0.47 26.08 -18.63
CA HIS A 315 -1.63 26.26 -19.50
C HIS A 315 -2.04 27.74 -19.60
N ASP A 316 -2.87 28.05 -20.61
CA ASP A 316 -3.49 29.37 -20.79
C ASP A 316 -5.01 29.24 -20.52
N PRO A 317 -5.45 29.40 -19.26
CA PRO A 317 -6.86 29.24 -18.89
C PRO A 317 -7.75 30.31 -19.53
N GLN A 318 -7.23 31.51 -19.78
CA GLN A 318 -7.99 32.58 -20.46
C GLN A 318 -8.32 32.18 -21.90
N ALA A 319 -7.36 31.60 -22.62
CA ALA A 319 -7.62 31.10 -23.98
C ALA A 319 -8.68 29.99 -24.02
N TRP A 320 -8.78 29.14 -22.98
CA TRP A 320 -9.84 28.13 -22.89
C TRP A 320 -11.21 28.77 -22.71
N ILE A 321 -11.31 29.78 -21.84
CA ILE A 321 -12.55 30.54 -21.60
C ILE A 321 -12.97 31.26 -22.87
N ASP A 322 -12.05 31.96 -23.54
CA ASP A 322 -12.33 32.70 -24.77
C ASP A 322 -12.80 31.77 -25.89
N THR A 323 -12.14 30.61 -26.03
CA THR A 323 -12.54 29.58 -27.01
C THR A 323 -13.95 29.06 -26.72
N TYR A 324 -14.27 28.84 -25.45
CA TYR A 324 -15.60 28.39 -25.04
C TYR A 324 -16.69 29.44 -25.30
N ILE A 325 -16.43 30.71 -24.95
CA ILE A 325 -17.36 31.83 -25.17
C ILE A 325 -17.60 32.03 -26.67
N GLU A 326 -16.55 32.03 -27.47
CA GLU A 326 -16.65 32.18 -28.92
C GLU A 326 -17.42 31.01 -29.56
N GLY A 327 -17.15 29.77 -29.13
CA GLY A 327 -17.90 28.60 -29.56
C GLY A 327 -19.38 28.63 -29.14
N ARG A 328 -19.70 29.24 -27.99
CA ARG A 328 -21.09 29.46 -27.55
C ARG A 328 -21.78 30.52 -28.42
N ARG A 329 -21.09 31.63 -28.70
CA ARG A 329 -21.59 32.72 -29.57
C ARG A 329 -21.93 32.22 -30.97
N LYS A 330 -21.01 31.48 -31.62
CA LYS A 330 -21.23 30.89 -32.96
C LYS A 330 -22.43 29.96 -33.01
N ARG A 331 -22.65 29.15 -31.97
CA ARG A 331 -23.82 28.25 -31.88
C ARG A 331 -25.13 29.02 -31.75
N ALA A 332 -25.13 30.10 -30.96
CA ALA A 332 -26.30 30.96 -30.83
C ALA A 332 -26.64 31.67 -32.16
N GLU A 333 -25.63 32.19 -32.86
CA GLU A 333 -25.77 32.81 -34.19
C GLU A 333 -26.32 31.81 -35.23
N ALA A 334 -25.76 30.60 -35.30
CA ALA A 334 -26.22 29.56 -36.22
C ALA A 334 -27.67 29.10 -35.92
N THR A 335 -28.06 29.06 -34.65
CA THR A 335 -29.44 28.72 -34.25
C THR A 335 -30.42 29.84 -34.63
N ALA A 336 -30.02 31.10 -34.50
CA ALA A 336 -30.82 32.26 -34.91
C ALA A 336 -30.98 32.35 -36.44
N GLU A 337 -29.93 32.04 -37.21
CA GLU A 337 -29.99 31.97 -38.67
C GLU A 337 -30.91 30.84 -39.16
N GLN A 338 -30.87 29.67 -38.52
CA GLN A 338 -31.78 28.57 -38.83
C GLN A 338 -33.25 28.88 -38.51
N ALA A 339 -33.51 29.59 -37.40
CA ALA A 339 -34.87 30.02 -37.05
C ALA A 339 -35.43 31.05 -38.03
N ASN A 340 -34.60 32.00 -38.51
CA ASN A 340 -34.99 32.99 -39.51
C ASN A 340 -35.18 32.41 -40.92
N ALA A 341 -34.54 31.28 -41.24
CA ALA A 341 -34.69 30.60 -42.53
C ALA A 341 -35.94 29.71 -42.63
N GLN A 342 -36.64 29.46 -41.52
CA GLN A 342 -37.82 28.59 -41.43
C GLN A 342 -39.14 29.34 -41.18
N GLY A 343 -39.10 30.66 -40.97
CA GLY A 343 -40.27 31.54 -40.85
C GLY A 343 -40.52 32.36 -42.12
#